data_AF-A0A7Z0TXF2-F1
#
_entry.id   AF-A0A7Z0TXF2-F1
#
_cell.length_a   1.000
_cell.length_b   1.000
_cell.length_c   1.000
_cell.angle_alpha   90.00
_cell.angle_beta   90.00
_cell.angle_gamma   90.00
#
_symmetry.space_group_name_H-M   'P 1'
#
loop_
_entity.id
_entity.type
_entity.pdbx_description
1 polymer ?
#
loop_
_entity_poly.entity_id
_entity_poly.type
_entity_poly.pdbx_seq_one_letter_code
_entity_poly.pdbx_strand_id
1 'polypeptide(L)'
;MTDIQTLATDILKVGDRFLRADNYEARMDRFAAEIEALPSAARGQLFDQILEQDSGALMSWLTVDRLDTLVDEGQITQQERGAIFDAFGEAYLAGDIAMGDALQFTNVFGSGAVSAIGLLPDADALGGLMDTLTAGSSAYSNEFLETFASDVLRERVLADPPGLLPNEQGPYAGILVNALDRAGGSAAVNAVLGTLSSEQQVALRELLSAEGRAFGNPTFDSAGVRDPMAIYVETVSRHGSSAEAVDLVRFVNTHSSGNILENHYFNSDNTPIETRAAALGELFVTHGDAILTDLTVARPTQTEGSTNDRQTVIGDNLMALSNLVRLTGLNPDNPRAGQVMDLIGDFASANIRVGNMTEGSDANNDGVVDSADLEAIDAGNGRIAMIGAVMQDAVSSGYVDLRADVAARDAFMGFVLDTVISAIPVGGSLAADVISDRVKGALDGVSDAVRDQIAESLSSIPKDLLTNAQGQLTDQAKAAIIDALPEDYQYLESIKDTSNTFILDTILGASSRDYQITESVGEYRNYIDGSRGR
;
A
#
# COMPACT_ATOMS: atom_id res chain seq x y z
N MET A 1 32.26 -7.86 44.76
CA MET A 1 32.41 -7.35 43.39
C MET A 1 32.49 -8.54 42.47
N THR A 2 31.59 -8.59 41.50
CA THR A 2 31.68 -9.51 40.36
C THR A 2 32.82 -9.06 39.43
N ASP A 3 33.25 -9.92 38.51
CA ASP A 3 34.29 -9.60 37.53
C ASP A 3 33.88 -8.42 36.64
N ILE A 4 32.60 -8.41 36.20
CA ILE A 4 32.00 -7.33 35.39
C ILE A 4 31.98 -5.98 36.12
N GLN A 5 31.64 -5.96 37.42
CA GLN A 5 31.64 -4.71 38.19
C GLN A 5 33.04 -4.10 38.29
N THR A 6 34.06 -4.95 38.43
CA THR A 6 35.46 -4.52 38.47
C THR A 6 35.92 -4.00 37.12
N LEU A 7 35.55 -4.69 36.03
CA LEU A 7 35.82 -4.28 34.66
C LEU A 7 35.20 -2.91 34.34
N ALA A 8 33.93 -2.69 34.68
CA ALA A 8 33.26 -1.40 34.51
C ALA A 8 34.02 -0.27 35.24
N THR A 9 34.38 -0.50 36.51
CA THR A 9 35.18 0.47 37.28
C THR A 9 36.52 0.77 36.63
N ASP A 10 37.19 -0.24 36.06
CA ASP A 10 38.49 -0.06 35.43
C ASP A 10 38.39 0.66 34.08
N ILE A 11 37.32 0.43 33.31
CA ILE A 11 36.99 1.20 32.09
C ILE A 11 36.76 2.67 32.45
N LEU A 12 35.94 2.96 33.46
CA LEU A 12 35.62 4.34 33.86
C LEU A 12 36.85 5.14 34.32
N LYS A 13 37.86 4.47 34.90
CA LYS A 13 39.15 5.10 35.24
C LYS A 13 40.01 5.43 34.02
N VAL A 14 39.77 4.81 32.86
CA VAL A 14 40.52 5.15 31.64
C VAL A 14 40.16 6.56 31.22
N GLY A 15 41.19 7.33 30.88
CA GLY A 15 41.04 8.72 30.47
C GLY A 15 40.80 9.70 31.62
N ASP A 16 40.32 9.23 32.78
CA ASP A 16 40.05 10.06 33.95
C ASP A 16 41.33 10.75 34.44
N ARG A 17 41.27 12.08 34.52
CA ARG A 17 42.40 12.93 34.87
C ARG A 17 41.96 13.92 35.93
N PHE A 18 42.35 13.63 37.16
CA PHE A 18 42.24 14.57 38.27
C PHE A 18 42.85 15.94 37.89
N LEU A 19 42.02 16.99 37.84
CA LEU A 19 42.34 18.40 37.50
C LEU A 19 42.65 18.72 36.03
N ARG A 20 42.33 17.85 35.06
CA ARG A 20 42.41 18.15 33.61
C ARG A 20 41.13 17.72 32.89
N ALA A 21 40.99 18.13 31.62
CA ALA A 21 39.96 17.58 30.76
C ALA A 21 40.15 16.05 30.64
N ASP A 22 39.04 15.34 30.81
CA ASP A 22 38.93 13.89 30.67
C ASP A 22 39.27 13.47 29.22
N ASN A 23 39.76 12.25 29.03
CA ASN A 23 40.00 11.68 27.71
C ASN A 23 38.92 10.62 27.41
N TYR A 24 37.76 11.12 27.00
CA TYR A 24 36.58 10.32 26.69
C TYR A 24 36.81 9.34 25.53
N GLU A 25 37.65 9.71 24.56
CA GLU A 25 38.01 8.87 23.43
C GLU A 25 38.75 7.61 23.89
N ALA A 26 39.74 7.75 24.78
CA ALA A 26 40.45 6.59 25.33
C ALA A 26 39.55 5.70 26.19
N ARG A 27 38.54 6.28 26.86
CA ARG A 27 37.55 5.50 27.61
C ARG A 27 36.66 4.69 26.68
N MET A 28 36.15 5.32 25.62
CA MET A 28 35.33 4.64 24.61
C MET A 28 36.09 3.55 23.88
N ASP A 29 37.33 3.81 23.44
CA ASP A 29 38.22 2.82 22.83
C ASP A 29 38.41 1.60 23.74
N ARG A 30 38.71 1.83 25.02
CA ARG A 30 38.79 0.72 25.99
C ARG A 30 37.47 -0.04 26.12
N PHE A 31 36.35 0.67 26.21
CA PHE A 31 35.03 0.05 26.34
C PHE A 31 34.68 -0.81 25.12
N ALA A 32 34.92 -0.29 23.93
CA ALA A 32 34.76 -0.98 22.64
C ALA A 32 35.55 -2.30 22.59
N ALA A 33 36.85 -2.26 22.93
CA ALA A 33 37.69 -3.45 22.92
C ALA A 33 37.23 -4.51 23.95
N GLU A 34 36.82 -4.08 25.15
CA GLU A 34 36.40 -4.99 26.23
C GLU A 34 35.03 -5.61 25.94
N ILE A 35 34.07 -4.82 25.45
CA ILE A 35 32.73 -5.34 25.17
C ILE A 35 32.77 -6.34 24.01
N GLU A 36 33.59 -6.09 22.99
CA GLU A 36 33.75 -6.98 21.86
C GLU A 36 34.38 -8.32 22.28
N ALA A 37 35.36 -8.29 23.17
CA ALA A 37 36.01 -9.48 23.72
C ALA A 37 35.11 -10.32 24.64
N LEU A 38 34.06 -9.73 25.22
CA LEU A 38 33.13 -10.44 26.10
C LEU A 38 32.16 -11.36 25.33
N PRO A 39 31.73 -12.47 25.94
CA PRO A 39 30.59 -13.25 25.44
C PRO A 39 29.31 -12.41 25.46
N SER A 40 28.42 -12.56 24.47
CA SER A 40 27.17 -11.78 24.32
C SER A 40 26.41 -11.63 25.64
N ALA A 41 26.09 -12.72 26.35
CA ALA A 41 25.38 -12.68 27.63
C ALA A 41 26.03 -11.84 28.77
N ALA A 42 27.32 -11.50 28.67
CA ALA A 42 28.03 -10.65 29.62
C ALA A 42 28.16 -9.18 29.15
N ARG A 43 27.91 -8.91 27.86
CA ARG A 43 28.03 -7.57 27.27
C ARG A 43 26.94 -6.63 27.80
N GLY A 44 25.69 -7.08 27.80
CA GLY A 44 24.58 -6.30 28.38
C GLY A 44 24.80 -5.98 29.87
N GLN A 45 25.31 -6.94 30.65
CA GLN A 45 25.65 -6.72 32.06
C GLN A 45 26.77 -5.69 32.24
N LEU A 46 27.78 -5.67 31.35
CA LEU A 46 28.81 -4.64 31.41
C LEU A 46 28.23 -3.26 31.10
N PHE A 47 27.36 -3.16 30.08
CA PHE A 47 26.73 -1.89 29.71
C PHE A 47 25.88 -1.34 30.87
N ASP A 48 25.02 -2.17 31.46
CA ASP A 48 24.23 -1.82 32.64
C ASP A 48 25.11 -1.33 33.80
N GLN A 49 26.19 -2.06 34.11
CA GLN A 49 27.11 -1.69 35.18
C GLN A 49 27.88 -0.38 34.90
N ILE A 50 28.13 -0.03 33.64
CA ILE A 50 28.67 1.28 33.26
C ILE A 50 27.65 2.38 33.60
N LEU A 51 26.38 2.21 33.24
CA LEU A 51 25.33 3.21 33.52
C LEU A 51 25.00 3.33 35.01
N GLU A 52 25.06 2.22 35.78
CA GLU A 52 24.87 2.25 37.23
C GLU A 52 25.99 3.06 37.93
N GLN A 53 27.23 2.94 37.45
CA GLN A 53 28.39 3.62 38.02
C GLN A 53 28.59 5.04 37.48
N ASP A 54 28.16 5.31 36.24
CA ASP A 54 28.24 6.61 35.56
C ASP A 54 26.94 6.88 34.77
N SER A 55 25.92 7.38 35.47
CA SER A 55 24.64 7.76 34.86
C SER A 55 24.75 8.92 33.86
N GLY A 56 25.90 9.60 33.80
CA GLY A 56 26.21 10.64 32.82
C GLY A 56 26.89 10.13 31.55
N ALA A 57 27.15 8.82 31.43
CA ALA A 57 27.91 8.25 30.33
C ALA A 57 27.29 8.60 28.97
N LEU A 58 25.98 8.39 28.82
CA LEU A 58 25.21 8.65 27.59
C LEU A 58 25.12 10.14 27.19
N MET A 59 25.49 11.04 28.09
CA MET A 59 25.52 12.50 27.83
C MET A 59 26.93 13.03 27.55
N SER A 60 27.97 12.21 27.71
CA SER A 60 29.35 12.70 27.80
C SER A 60 30.30 11.96 26.88
N TRP A 61 30.56 10.70 27.18
CA TRP A 61 31.55 9.88 26.48
C TRP A 61 30.92 8.75 25.68
N LEU A 62 29.84 8.14 26.17
CA LEU A 62 29.13 7.03 25.54
C LEU A 62 28.03 7.51 24.59
N THR A 63 28.41 8.31 23.59
CA THR A 63 27.49 8.87 22.59
C THR A 63 27.75 8.28 21.21
N VAL A 64 26.71 8.20 20.37
CA VAL A 64 26.82 7.68 19.00
C VAL A 64 27.76 8.54 18.16
N ASP A 65 27.65 9.87 18.21
CA ASP A 65 28.55 10.77 17.48
C ASP A 65 30.04 10.51 17.77
N ARG A 66 30.37 10.22 19.03
CA ARG A 66 31.75 9.94 19.44
C ARG A 66 32.17 8.55 18.97
N LEU A 67 31.26 7.58 19.04
CA LEU A 67 31.49 6.23 18.54
C LEU A 67 31.77 6.23 17.02
N ASP A 68 30.97 6.97 16.26
CA ASP A 68 31.10 7.12 14.81
C ASP A 68 32.42 7.84 14.45
N THR A 69 32.75 8.92 15.17
CA THR A 69 34.03 9.63 14.99
C THR A 69 35.23 8.68 15.19
N LEU A 70 35.19 7.82 16.20
CA LEU A 70 36.29 6.88 16.47
C LEU A 70 36.39 5.77 15.42
N VAL A 71 35.27 5.34 14.84
CA VAL A 71 35.26 4.43 13.68
C VAL A 71 35.88 5.10 12.46
N ASP A 72 35.47 6.33 12.16
CA ASP A 72 35.95 7.09 11.00
C ASP A 72 37.45 7.40 11.08
N GLU A 73 37.95 7.66 12.28
CA GLU A 73 39.38 7.82 12.56
C GLU A 73 40.16 6.50 12.57
N GLY A 74 39.47 5.36 12.51
CA GLY A 74 40.05 4.02 12.58
C GLY A 74 40.63 3.67 13.95
N GLN A 75 40.19 4.36 15.01
CA GLN A 75 40.58 4.07 16.39
C GLN A 75 39.87 2.82 16.91
N ILE A 76 38.59 2.66 16.55
CA ILE A 76 37.81 1.43 16.77
C ILE A 76 37.30 0.89 15.44
N THR A 77 36.94 -0.39 15.43
CA THR A 77 36.41 -1.10 14.27
C THR A 77 34.89 -1.03 14.21
N GLN A 78 34.33 -1.27 13.02
CA GLN A 78 32.88 -1.43 12.85
C GLN A 78 32.31 -2.62 13.65
N GLN A 79 33.13 -3.65 13.89
CA GLN A 79 32.76 -4.80 14.70
C GLN A 79 32.61 -4.43 16.18
N GLU A 80 33.54 -3.64 16.72
CA GLU A 80 33.45 -3.12 18.09
C GLU A 80 32.26 -2.16 18.26
N ARG A 81 32.02 -1.29 17.27
CA ARG A 81 30.81 -0.45 17.23
C ARG A 81 29.54 -1.32 17.28
N GLY A 82 29.45 -2.34 16.43
CA GLY A 82 28.32 -3.27 16.43
C GLY A 82 28.12 -3.98 17.77
N ALA A 83 29.21 -4.41 18.42
CA ALA A 83 29.15 -5.05 19.73
C ALA A 83 28.60 -4.13 20.83
N ILE A 84 28.86 -2.82 20.76
CA ILE A 84 28.26 -1.82 21.67
C ILE A 84 26.75 -1.73 21.45
N PHE A 85 26.28 -1.64 20.21
CA PHE A 85 24.85 -1.58 19.89
C PHE A 85 24.12 -2.88 20.25
N ASP A 86 24.73 -4.04 20.00
CA ASP A 86 24.17 -5.33 20.39
C ASP A 86 24.04 -5.44 21.91
N ALA A 87 25.07 -5.05 22.67
CA ALA A 87 25.06 -5.06 24.13
C ALA A 87 24.00 -4.13 24.72
N PHE A 88 23.87 -2.95 24.13
CA PHE A 88 22.84 -1.98 24.48
C PHE A 88 21.44 -2.56 24.24
N GLY A 89 21.21 -3.14 23.06
CA GLY A 89 19.93 -3.76 22.70
C GLY A 89 19.57 -4.92 23.62
N GLU A 90 20.53 -5.80 23.93
CA GLU A 90 20.36 -6.90 24.88
C GLU A 90 19.95 -6.40 26.28
N ALA A 91 20.62 -5.37 26.79
CA ALA A 91 20.32 -4.80 28.11
C ALA A 91 18.95 -4.08 28.14
N TYR A 92 18.56 -3.44 27.03
CA TYR A 92 17.23 -2.87 26.88
C TYR A 92 16.14 -3.95 26.91
N LEU A 93 16.31 -5.02 26.13
CA LEU A 93 15.36 -6.14 26.07
C LEU A 93 15.26 -6.90 27.39
N ALA A 94 16.35 -6.95 28.18
CA ALA A 94 16.36 -7.51 29.52
C ALA A 94 15.64 -6.62 30.57
N GLY A 95 15.37 -5.35 30.24
CA GLY A 95 14.79 -4.36 31.14
C GLY A 95 15.81 -3.72 32.10
N ASP A 96 17.10 -3.92 31.86
CA ASP A 96 18.18 -3.31 32.63
C ASP A 96 18.39 -1.83 32.22
N ILE A 97 18.10 -1.51 30.96
CA ILE A 97 18.09 -0.13 30.43
C ILE A 97 16.65 0.37 30.27
N ALA A 98 16.35 1.55 30.80
CA ALA A 98 15.04 2.18 30.65
C ALA A 98 14.87 2.88 29.29
N MET A 99 13.62 3.07 28.86
CA MET A 99 13.29 3.83 27.63
C MET A 99 13.94 5.22 27.59
N GLY A 100 14.03 5.92 28.72
CA GLY A 100 14.69 7.24 28.78
C GLY A 100 16.15 7.19 28.36
N ASP A 101 16.88 6.17 28.79
CA ASP A 101 18.29 5.96 28.43
C ASP A 101 18.41 5.52 26.97
N ALA A 102 17.45 4.74 26.46
CA ALA A 102 17.40 4.37 25.05
C ALA A 102 17.13 5.55 24.11
N LEU A 103 16.24 6.46 24.51
CA LEU A 103 16.02 7.71 23.79
C LEU A 103 17.29 8.58 23.78
N GLN A 104 18.04 8.57 24.88
CA GLN A 104 19.29 9.31 25.00
C GLN A 104 20.41 8.72 24.16
N PHE A 105 20.57 7.39 24.19
CA PHE A 105 21.61 6.68 23.44
C PHE A 105 21.37 6.75 21.92
N THR A 106 20.14 6.46 21.47
CA THR A 106 19.77 6.56 20.04
C THR A 106 19.72 8.01 19.55
N ASN A 107 19.61 8.96 20.48
CA ASN A 107 19.44 10.38 20.20
C ASN A 107 18.31 10.67 19.19
N VAL A 108 17.25 9.85 19.16
CA VAL A 108 16.20 9.93 18.13
C VAL A 108 15.58 11.33 18.04
N PHE A 109 15.29 11.94 19.19
CA PHE A 109 14.69 13.28 19.29
C PHE A 109 15.70 14.44 19.19
N GLY A 110 17.00 14.16 19.29
CA GLY A 110 18.07 15.15 19.23
C GLY A 110 18.97 15.04 17.99
N SER A 111 18.62 14.14 17.07
CA SER A 111 19.35 13.85 15.82
C SER A 111 19.45 15.03 14.86
N GLY A 112 18.55 16.02 14.99
CA GLY A 112 18.42 17.10 14.01
C GLY A 112 17.65 16.70 12.74
N ALA A 113 17.13 15.48 12.65
CA ALA A 113 16.30 15.05 11.52
C ALA A 113 14.90 15.70 11.52
N VAL A 114 14.37 16.01 12.71
CA VAL A 114 13.02 16.55 12.90
C VAL A 114 13.06 17.80 13.77
N SER A 115 12.14 18.73 13.52
CA SER A 115 11.95 19.96 14.30
C SER A 115 10.47 20.28 14.46
N ALA A 116 10.15 21.37 15.17
CA ALA A 116 8.79 21.87 15.33
C ALA A 116 8.05 22.22 14.02
N ILE A 117 8.77 22.32 12.89
CA ILE A 117 8.19 22.54 11.55
C ILE A 117 8.14 21.25 10.71
N GLY A 118 8.48 20.10 11.29
CA GLY A 118 8.50 18.80 10.64
C GLY A 118 9.91 18.30 10.30
N LEU A 119 9.97 17.40 9.31
CA LEU A 119 11.20 16.82 8.80
C LEU A 119 12.11 17.92 8.22
N LEU A 120 13.35 18.01 8.71
CA LEU A 120 14.32 19.00 8.26
C LEU A 120 15.01 18.54 6.97
N PRO A 121 15.32 19.43 6.02
CA PRO A 121 15.98 19.09 4.75
C PRO A 121 17.49 18.86 4.94
N ASP A 122 17.85 18.02 5.90
CA ASP A 122 19.22 17.58 6.18
C ASP A 122 19.27 16.05 6.04
N ALA A 123 19.75 15.61 4.89
CA ALA A 123 19.83 14.19 4.56
C ALA A 123 20.88 13.45 5.38
N ASP A 124 21.93 14.14 5.82
CA ASP A 124 23.00 13.55 6.63
C ASP A 124 22.51 13.29 8.06
N ALA A 125 21.74 14.23 8.62
CA ALA A 125 21.10 14.04 9.94
C ALA A 125 20.10 12.86 9.92
N LEU A 126 19.26 12.77 8.87
CA LEU A 126 18.33 11.67 8.71
C LEU A 126 19.06 10.33 8.46
N GLY A 127 20.06 10.33 7.59
CA GLY A 127 20.88 9.15 7.27
C GLY A 127 21.62 8.62 8.50
N GLY A 128 22.26 9.51 9.27
CA GLY A 128 22.95 9.15 10.51
C GLY A 128 22.01 8.58 11.57
N LEU A 129 20.79 9.13 11.71
CA LEU A 129 19.78 8.55 12.59
C LEU A 129 19.34 7.15 12.10
N MET A 130 19.11 6.98 10.80
CA MET A 130 18.75 5.69 10.22
C MET A 130 19.86 4.65 10.45
N ASP A 131 21.13 5.04 10.27
CA ASP A 131 22.28 4.18 10.51
C ASP A 131 22.48 3.87 11.99
N THR A 132 22.08 4.78 12.89
CA THR A 132 22.05 4.54 14.34
C THR A 132 21.00 3.50 14.72
N LEU A 133 19.76 3.68 14.23
CA LEU A 133 18.64 2.78 14.53
C LEU A 133 18.84 1.38 13.92
N THR A 134 19.59 1.28 12.82
CA THR A 134 19.86 0.03 12.10
C THR A 134 21.31 -0.46 12.26
N ALA A 135 22.06 0.09 13.21
CA ALA A 135 23.49 -0.14 13.41
C ALA A 135 23.89 -1.60 13.73
N GLY A 136 22.98 -2.35 14.34
CA GLY A 136 23.24 -3.72 14.74
C GLY A 136 22.99 -4.72 13.61
N SER A 137 23.74 -5.83 13.63
CA SER A 137 23.65 -6.90 12.62
C SER A 137 23.24 -8.25 13.22
N SER A 138 22.93 -8.27 14.51
CA SER A 138 22.54 -9.47 15.24
C SER A 138 21.02 -9.69 15.18
N ALA A 139 20.56 -10.89 15.56
CA ALA A 139 19.12 -11.10 15.74
C ALA A 139 18.56 -10.17 16.85
N TYR A 140 19.38 -9.83 17.85
CA TYR A 140 19.02 -8.95 18.96
C TYR A 140 18.82 -7.50 18.53
N SER A 141 19.53 -7.03 17.50
CA SER A 141 19.35 -5.65 17.03
C SER A 141 17.98 -5.43 16.38
N ASN A 142 17.45 -6.45 15.70
CA ASN A 142 16.10 -6.38 15.14
C ASN A 142 15.02 -6.43 16.24
N GLU A 143 15.16 -7.35 17.21
CA GLU A 143 14.24 -7.45 18.34
C GLU A 143 14.26 -6.18 19.22
N PHE A 144 15.44 -5.60 19.41
CA PHE A 144 15.62 -4.31 20.06
C PHE A 144 14.86 -3.22 19.28
N LEU A 145 15.09 -3.09 17.97
CA LEU A 145 14.47 -2.05 17.18
C LEU A 145 12.94 -2.18 17.15
N GLU A 146 12.41 -3.40 17.04
CA GLU A 146 10.97 -3.66 17.11
C GLU A 146 10.39 -3.23 18.47
N THR A 147 11.02 -3.64 19.57
CA THR A 147 10.58 -3.29 20.93
C THR A 147 10.68 -1.78 21.16
N PHE A 148 11.83 -1.19 20.83
CA PHE A 148 12.08 0.25 20.96
C PHE A 148 11.11 1.07 20.11
N ALA A 149 10.91 0.72 18.84
CA ALA A 149 9.96 1.43 17.98
C ALA A 149 8.52 1.31 18.49
N SER A 150 8.11 0.13 18.96
CA SER A 150 6.82 -0.08 19.63
C SER A 150 6.66 0.85 20.84
N ASP A 151 7.65 0.91 21.72
CA ASP A 151 7.60 1.74 22.92
C ASP A 151 7.57 3.24 22.58
N VAL A 152 8.40 3.69 21.63
CA VAL A 152 8.42 5.09 21.18
C VAL A 152 7.10 5.47 20.51
N LEU A 153 6.54 4.61 19.66
CA LEU A 153 5.25 4.86 19.05
C LEU A 153 4.15 4.97 20.12
N ARG A 154 4.10 4.04 21.08
CA ARG A 154 3.04 3.99 22.08
C ARG A 154 3.13 5.09 23.15
N GLU A 155 4.33 5.36 23.64
CA GLU A 155 4.54 6.22 24.80
C GLU A 155 4.89 7.66 24.45
N ARG A 156 5.30 7.95 23.20
CA ARG A 156 5.72 9.29 22.78
C ARG A 156 4.94 9.82 21.59
N VAL A 157 4.88 9.06 20.50
CA VAL A 157 4.31 9.53 19.22
C VAL A 157 2.78 9.51 19.25
N LEU A 158 2.21 8.38 19.65
CA LEU A 158 0.76 8.09 19.66
C LEU A 158 0.19 8.12 21.09
N ALA A 159 0.88 8.77 22.02
CA ALA A 159 0.42 8.93 23.39
C ALA A 159 -0.77 9.91 23.46
N ASP A 160 -1.64 9.72 24.45
CA ASP A 160 -2.73 10.66 24.75
C ASP A 160 -2.61 11.18 26.20
N PRO A 161 -2.36 12.49 26.43
CA PRO A 161 -2.05 13.50 25.41
C PRO A 161 -0.68 13.28 24.76
N PRO A 162 -0.45 13.79 23.53
CA PRO A 162 0.81 13.57 22.83
C PRO A 162 2.00 14.18 23.54
N GLY A 163 3.12 13.45 23.55
CA GLY A 163 4.40 13.93 24.10
C GLY A 163 5.19 14.82 23.13
N LEU A 164 4.73 14.95 21.89
CA LEU A 164 5.37 15.66 20.79
C LEU A 164 4.45 16.73 20.22
N LEU A 165 5.03 17.74 19.55
CA LEU A 165 4.23 18.71 18.80
C LEU A 165 3.53 18.00 17.63
N PRO A 166 2.35 18.49 17.18
CA PRO A 166 1.61 17.84 16.09
C PRO A 166 2.45 17.58 14.84
N ASN A 167 3.26 18.56 14.40
CA ASN A 167 4.10 18.45 13.20
C ASN A 167 5.33 17.55 13.38
N GLU A 168 5.60 17.04 14.58
CA GLU A 168 6.73 16.15 14.86
C GLU A 168 6.30 14.68 14.80
N GLN A 169 5.02 14.39 15.05
CA GLN A 169 4.52 13.02 15.18
C GLN A 169 4.67 12.23 13.87
N GLY A 170 4.24 12.80 12.74
CA GLY A 170 4.36 12.16 11.43
C GLY A 170 5.81 11.85 11.02
N PRO A 171 6.76 12.79 11.13
CA PRO A 171 8.17 12.55 10.85
C PRO A 171 8.77 11.46 11.74
N TYR A 172 8.53 11.49 13.06
CA TYR A 172 9.07 10.44 13.92
C TYR A 172 8.42 9.07 13.66
N ALA A 173 7.11 9.01 13.40
CA ALA A 173 6.46 7.78 12.95
C ALA A 173 7.08 7.25 11.65
N GLY A 174 7.30 8.15 10.67
CA GLY A 174 7.89 7.80 9.38
C GLY A 174 9.32 7.29 9.48
N ILE A 175 10.15 7.87 10.36
CA ILE A 175 11.52 7.41 10.65
C ILE A 175 11.49 6.00 11.23
N LEU A 176 10.65 5.76 12.24
CA LEU A 176 10.56 4.43 12.88
C LEU A 176 10.08 3.36 11.90
N VAL A 177 9.08 3.66 11.07
CA VAL A 177 8.60 2.73 10.02
C VAL A 177 9.69 2.44 8.99
N ASN A 178 10.44 3.45 8.55
CA ASN A 178 11.58 3.25 7.66
C ASN A 178 12.68 2.40 8.31
N ALA A 179 12.99 2.63 9.59
CA ALA A 179 14.01 1.87 10.31
C ALA A 179 13.61 0.39 10.40
N LEU A 180 12.35 0.11 10.72
CA LEU A 180 11.80 -1.25 10.75
C LEU A 180 11.84 -1.92 9.37
N ASP A 181 11.44 -1.22 8.31
CA ASP A 181 11.51 -1.75 6.93
C ASP A 181 12.96 -2.06 6.51
N ARG A 182 13.91 -1.19 6.87
CA ARG A 182 15.33 -1.40 6.56
C ARG A 182 15.94 -2.58 7.33
N ALA A 183 15.55 -2.79 8.58
CA ALA A 183 16.11 -3.82 9.44
C ALA A 183 15.49 -5.22 9.23
N GLY A 184 14.17 -5.28 9.05
CA GLY A 184 13.42 -6.55 8.96
C GLY A 184 12.31 -6.57 7.91
N GLY A 185 12.21 -5.52 7.09
CA GLY A 185 11.16 -5.38 6.07
C GLY A 185 9.75 -5.32 6.66
N SER A 186 8.77 -5.59 5.81
CA SER A 186 7.35 -5.65 6.20
C SER A 186 7.04 -6.57 7.39
N ALA A 187 7.87 -7.58 7.69
CA ALA A 187 7.65 -8.46 8.84
C ALA A 187 7.88 -7.73 10.17
N ALA A 188 8.95 -6.94 10.27
CA ALA A 188 9.23 -6.12 11.46
C ALA A 188 8.20 -4.99 11.63
N VAL A 189 7.80 -4.36 10.52
CA VAL A 189 6.71 -3.36 10.55
C VAL A 189 5.42 -4.00 11.06
N ASN A 190 5.05 -5.19 10.54
CA ASN A 190 3.85 -5.91 10.98
C ASN A 190 3.91 -6.32 12.45
N ALA A 191 5.07 -6.77 12.94
CA ALA A 191 5.26 -7.13 14.34
C ALA A 191 4.94 -5.95 15.26
N VAL A 192 5.46 -4.76 14.93
CA VAL A 192 5.19 -3.52 15.67
C VAL A 192 3.74 -3.07 15.54
N LEU A 193 3.13 -3.14 14.35
CA LEU A 193 1.70 -2.83 14.18
C LEU A 193 0.82 -3.70 15.09
N GLY A 194 1.18 -4.97 15.26
CA GLY A 194 0.49 -5.92 16.13
C GLY A 194 0.55 -5.59 17.63
N THR A 195 1.47 -4.73 18.08
CA THR A 195 1.55 -4.29 19.48
C THR A 195 0.71 -3.04 19.78
N LEU A 196 0.26 -2.33 18.74
CA LEU A 196 -0.52 -1.11 18.86
C LEU A 196 -2.01 -1.42 19.08
N SER A 197 -2.71 -0.57 19.84
CA SER A 197 -4.17 -0.64 19.91
C SER A 197 -4.81 -0.26 18.57
N SER A 198 -6.08 -0.64 18.34
CA SER A 198 -6.80 -0.24 17.12
C SER A 198 -6.85 1.29 16.93
N GLU A 199 -6.99 2.06 18.01
CA GLU A 199 -6.96 3.53 17.97
C GLU A 199 -5.57 4.03 17.56
N GLN A 200 -4.50 3.43 18.09
CA GLN A 200 -3.12 3.77 17.74
C GLN A 200 -2.77 3.39 16.30
N GLN A 201 -3.27 2.27 15.80
CA GLN A 201 -3.09 1.88 14.39
C GLN A 201 -3.77 2.88 13.44
N VAL A 202 -4.98 3.35 13.79
CA VAL A 202 -5.67 4.40 13.03
C VAL A 202 -4.88 5.70 13.06
N ALA A 203 -4.46 6.15 14.25
CA ALA A 203 -3.67 7.38 14.40
C ALA A 203 -2.33 7.31 13.64
N LEU A 204 -1.63 6.17 13.71
CA LEU A 204 -0.41 5.95 12.94
C LEU A 204 -0.68 6.08 11.44
N ARG A 205 -1.72 5.39 10.94
CA ARG A 205 -2.08 5.45 9.52
C ARG A 205 -2.44 6.88 9.07
N GLU A 206 -3.12 7.66 9.91
CA GLU A 206 -3.41 9.07 9.65
C GLU A 206 -2.14 9.91 9.53
N LEU A 207 -1.21 9.78 10.48
CA LEU A 207 0.07 10.48 10.47
C LEU A 207 0.91 10.13 9.23
N LEU A 208 1.04 8.84 8.91
CA LEU A 208 1.79 8.38 7.74
C LEU A 208 1.16 8.87 6.43
N SER A 209 -0.18 8.84 6.36
CA SER A 209 -0.92 9.36 5.22
C SER A 209 -0.65 10.84 5.00
N ALA A 210 -0.78 11.67 6.05
CA ALA A 210 -0.63 13.11 5.97
C ALA A 210 0.82 13.57 5.72
N GLU A 211 1.79 12.98 6.42
CA GLU A 211 3.16 13.53 6.47
C GLU A 211 4.19 12.65 5.73
N GLY A 212 3.85 11.40 5.41
CA GLY A 212 4.77 10.45 4.79
C GLY A 212 5.31 10.89 3.43
N ARG A 213 4.56 11.69 2.68
CA ARG A 213 5.00 12.22 1.38
C ARG A 213 6.29 13.04 1.49
N ALA A 214 6.56 13.66 2.64
CA ALA A 214 7.77 14.45 2.85
C ALA A 214 9.06 13.62 2.68
N PHE A 215 9.01 12.32 2.98
CA PHE A 215 10.12 11.39 2.80
C PHE A 215 10.46 11.11 1.33
N GLY A 216 9.52 11.35 0.42
CA GLY A 216 9.75 11.23 -1.03
C GLY A 216 10.43 12.47 -1.65
N ASN A 217 10.88 13.44 -0.85
CA ASN A 217 11.64 14.58 -1.36
C ASN A 217 13.04 14.10 -1.82
N PRO A 218 13.47 14.42 -3.06
CA PRO A 218 14.79 14.03 -3.58
C PRO A 218 15.99 14.45 -2.72
N THR A 219 15.81 15.44 -1.83
CA THR A 219 16.84 15.83 -0.86
C THR A 219 17.22 14.65 0.05
N PHE A 220 16.31 13.71 0.30
CA PHE A 220 16.54 12.56 1.20
C PHE A 220 16.98 11.28 0.49
N ASP A 221 17.24 11.31 -0.82
CA ASP A 221 17.65 10.12 -1.59
C ASP A 221 18.89 9.44 -0.99
N SER A 222 19.85 10.23 -0.48
CA SER A 222 21.06 9.69 0.16
C SER A 222 20.81 9.06 1.53
N ALA A 223 19.71 9.38 2.20
CA ALA A 223 19.32 8.77 3.48
C ALA A 223 18.68 7.39 3.30
N GLY A 224 18.36 6.99 2.06
CA GLY A 224 17.79 5.68 1.76
C GLY A 224 16.41 5.44 2.37
N VAL A 225 15.64 6.51 2.57
CA VAL A 225 14.27 6.45 3.13
C VAL A 225 13.22 6.41 2.01
N ARG A 226 12.05 5.88 2.33
CA ARG A 226 10.89 5.75 1.46
C ARG A 226 9.68 6.41 2.09
N ASP A 227 8.64 6.64 1.29
CA ASP A 227 7.33 7.06 1.81
C ASP A 227 6.79 6.00 2.79
N PRO A 228 6.67 6.31 4.10
CA PRO A 228 6.28 5.35 5.10
C PRO A 228 4.82 4.90 4.94
N MET A 229 3.96 5.67 4.25
CA MET A 229 2.62 5.19 3.93
C MET A 229 2.66 4.08 2.87
N ALA A 230 3.60 4.14 1.92
CA ALA A 230 3.79 3.04 0.96
C ALA A 230 4.28 1.77 1.67
N ILE A 231 5.22 1.90 2.62
CA ILE A 231 5.67 0.78 3.48
C ILE A 231 4.49 0.18 4.27
N TYR A 232 3.64 1.03 4.86
CA TYR A 232 2.45 0.59 5.59
C TYR A 232 1.48 -0.20 4.69
N VAL A 233 1.19 0.31 3.48
CA VAL A 233 0.30 -0.36 2.50
C VAL A 233 0.88 -1.71 2.06
N GLU A 234 2.19 -1.78 1.78
CA GLU A 234 2.88 -3.03 1.45
C GLU A 234 2.82 -4.04 2.61
N THR A 235 2.91 -3.55 3.84
CA THR A 235 2.81 -4.39 5.04
C THR A 235 1.42 -4.99 5.18
N VAL A 236 0.36 -4.19 5.03
CA VAL A 236 -1.03 -4.68 5.03
C VAL A 236 -1.28 -5.63 3.86
N SER A 237 -0.71 -5.36 2.68
CA SER A 237 -0.82 -6.27 1.54
C SER A 237 -0.28 -7.67 1.87
N ARG A 238 0.92 -7.75 2.48
CA ARG A 238 1.62 -9.03 2.72
C ARG A 238 1.16 -9.77 3.96
N HIS A 239 0.80 -9.06 5.02
CA HIS A 239 0.55 -9.64 6.34
C HIS A 239 -0.85 -9.37 6.89
N GLY A 240 -1.57 -8.39 6.33
CA GLY A 240 -2.91 -8.04 6.74
C GLY A 240 -3.95 -9.06 6.28
N SER A 241 -5.04 -9.11 7.03
CA SER A 241 -6.26 -9.81 6.64
C SER A 241 -6.98 -9.07 5.51
N SER A 242 -7.86 -9.79 4.80
CA SER A 242 -8.70 -9.18 3.77
C SER A 242 -9.59 -8.04 4.30
N ALA A 243 -10.04 -8.13 5.55
CA ALA A 243 -10.82 -7.07 6.18
C ALA A 243 -9.98 -5.80 6.40
N GLU A 244 -8.72 -5.95 6.85
CA GLU A 244 -7.79 -4.82 6.99
C GLU A 244 -7.45 -4.19 5.64
N ALA A 245 -7.31 -5.00 4.58
CA ALA A 245 -7.11 -4.50 3.22
C ALA A 245 -8.31 -3.66 2.73
N VAL A 246 -9.54 -4.15 2.93
CA VAL A 246 -10.77 -3.41 2.57
C VAL A 246 -10.90 -2.12 3.37
N ASP A 247 -10.59 -2.14 4.67
CA ASP A 247 -10.63 -0.94 5.51
C ASP A 247 -9.56 0.08 5.11
N LEU A 248 -8.38 -0.39 4.68
CA LEU A 248 -7.35 0.47 4.12
C LEU A 248 -7.81 1.14 2.81
N VAL A 249 -8.52 0.42 1.93
CA VAL A 249 -9.08 1.01 0.70
C VAL A 249 -10.10 2.11 1.03
N ARG A 250 -10.99 1.89 2.01
CA ARG A 250 -11.92 2.91 2.48
C ARG A 250 -11.20 4.13 3.07
N PHE A 251 -10.15 3.89 3.85
CA PHE A 251 -9.31 4.95 4.41
C PHE A 251 -8.63 5.78 3.31
N VAL A 252 -8.07 5.14 2.28
CA VAL A 252 -7.44 5.83 1.14
C VAL A 252 -8.44 6.77 0.47
N ASN A 253 -9.67 6.30 0.27
CA ASN A 253 -10.75 7.09 -0.33
C ASN A 253 -11.06 8.37 0.46
N THR A 254 -11.19 8.27 1.79
CA THR A 254 -11.49 9.45 2.62
C THR A 254 -10.35 10.47 2.65
N HIS A 255 -9.13 10.06 2.31
CA HIS A 255 -7.92 10.90 2.28
C HIS A 255 -7.44 11.21 0.85
N SER A 256 -8.28 10.96 -0.15
CA SER A 256 -8.03 11.27 -1.57
C SER A 256 -8.88 12.44 -2.08
N SER A 257 -9.32 13.33 -1.19
CA SER A 257 -10.29 14.38 -1.52
C SER A 257 -9.70 15.41 -2.51
N GLY A 258 -10.56 16.05 -3.32
CA GLY A 258 -10.15 16.99 -4.38
C GLY A 258 -9.61 18.34 -3.89
N ASN A 259 -9.40 18.52 -2.58
CA ASN A 259 -8.71 19.69 -2.03
C ASN A 259 -7.22 19.35 -1.88
N ILE A 260 -6.34 20.14 -2.50
CA ILE A 260 -4.87 19.93 -2.47
C ILE A 260 -4.30 19.79 -1.05
N LEU A 261 -4.93 20.41 -0.05
CA LEU A 261 -4.48 20.35 1.35
C LEU A 261 -4.84 19.05 2.08
N GLU A 262 -5.84 18.32 1.58
CA GLU A 262 -6.35 17.08 2.19
C GLU A 262 -6.10 15.85 1.30
N ASN A 263 -5.53 16.07 0.12
CA ASN A 263 -5.21 15.00 -0.80
C ASN A 263 -3.83 14.41 -0.49
N HIS A 264 -3.84 13.18 -0.01
CA HIS A 264 -2.63 12.48 0.40
C HIS A 264 -2.18 11.43 -0.63
N TYR A 265 -2.95 11.19 -1.70
CA TYR A 265 -2.68 10.12 -2.67
C TYR A 265 -2.50 10.60 -4.10
N PHE A 266 -2.85 11.85 -4.37
CA PHE A 266 -2.58 12.54 -5.62
C PHE A 266 -1.73 13.79 -5.36
N ASN A 267 -0.96 14.20 -6.35
CA ASN A 267 -0.17 15.42 -6.33
C ASN A 267 -1.05 16.65 -6.68
N SER A 268 -0.42 17.84 -6.78
CA SER A 268 -1.11 19.09 -7.13
C SER A 268 -1.74 19.10 -8.52
N ASP A 269 -1.23 18.25 -9.42
CA ASP A 269 -1.75 18.09 -10.78
C ASP A 269 -2.82 16.99 -10.86
N ASN A 270 -3.26 16.46 -9.70
CA ASN A 270 -4.21 15.37 -9.56
C ASN A 270 -3.72 14.04 -10.19
N THR A 271 -2.41 13.86 -10.28
CA THR A 271 -1.77 12.58 -10.67
C THR A 271 -1.48 11.73 -9.43
N PRO A 272 -1.70 10.41 -9.47
CA PRO A 272 -1.35 9.52 -8.35
C PRO A 272 0.10 9.68 -7.90
N ILE A 273 0.34 9.59 -6.59
CA ILE A 273 1.69 9.51 -6.03
C ILE A 273 2.25 8.11 -6.31
N GLU A 274 3.31 8.04 -7.13
CA GLU A 274 3.85 6.80 -7.70
C GLU A 274 4.08 5.68 -6.67
N THR A 275 4.80 5.95 -5.59
CA THR A 275 5.14 4.94 -4.57
C THR A 275 3.90 4.40 -3.84
N ARG A 276 2.94 5.28 -3.50
CA ARG A 276 1.67 4.88 -2.87
C ARG A 276 0.80 4.11 -3.85
N ALA A 277 0.72 4.56 -5.10
CA ALA A 277 -0.01 3.87 -6.15
C ALA A 277 0.53 2.45 -6.38
N ALA A 278 1.85 2.28 -6.51
CA ALA A 278 2.47 0.97 -6.68
C ALA A 278 2.15 0.03 -5.50
N ALA A 279 2.25 0.50 -4.26
CA ALA A 279 1.88 -0.26 -3.07
C ALA A 279 0.38 -0.65 -3.06
N LEU A 280 -0.51 0.27 -3.46
CA LEU A 280 -1.95 -0.01 -3.59
C LEU A 280 -2.24 -1.01 -4.73
N GLY A 281 -1.44 -1.00 -5.80
CA GLY A 281 -1.51 -2.00 -6.85
C GLY A 281 -1.17 -3.40 -6.31
N GLU A 282 -0.16 -3.51 -5.44
CA GLU A 282 0.16 -4.77 -4.77
C GLU A 282 -0.95 -5.20 -3.81
N LEU A 283 -1.51 -4.27 -3.04
CA LEU A 283 -2.66 -4.53 -2.16
C LEU A 283 -3.85 -5.11 -2.95
N PHE A 284 -4.19 -4.48 -4.08
CA PHE A 284 -5.28 -4.95 -4.93
C PHE A 284 -4.99 -6.34 -5.47
N VAL A 285 -3.80 -6.58 -6.04
CA VAL A 285 -3.47 -7.89 -6.59
C VAL A 285 -3.52 -9.00 -5.53
N THR A 286 -3.08 -8.72 -4.30
CA THR A 286 -3.10 -9.71 -3.23
C THR A 286 -4.49 -9.98 -2.66
N HIS A 287 -5.34 -8.95 -2.53
CA HIS A 287 -6.64 -9.03 -1.85
C HIS A 287 -7.84 -8.81 -2.79
N GLY A 288 -7.63 -8.90 -4.10
CA GLY A 288 -8.58 -8.47 -5.13
C GLY A 288 -9.96 -9.11 -5.00
N ASP A 289 -10.02 -10.42 -4.73
CA ASP A 289 -11.29 -11.14 -4.55
C ASP A 289 -12.12 -10.54 -3.41
N ALA A 290 -11.48 -10.27 -2.26
CA ALA A 290 -12.17 -9.70 -1.10
C ALA A 290 -12.52 -8.23 -1.32
N ILE A 291 -11.61 -7.44 -1.89
CA ILE A 291 -11.86 -6.02 -2.22
C ILE A 291 -13.05 -5.90 -3.16
N LEU A 292 -13.08 -6.66 -4.25
CA LEU A 292 -14.17 -6.64 -5.22
C LEU A 292 -15.46 -7.17 -4.60
N THR A 293 -15.41 -8.27 -3.83
CA THR A 293 -16.60 -8.87 -3.20
C THR A 293 -17.22 -7.97 -2.13
N ASP A 294 -16.42 -7.32 -1.28
CA ASP A 294 -16.91 -6.54 -0.13
C ASP A 294 -17.30 -5.12 -0.52
N LEU A 295 -16.68 -4.56 -1.57
CA LEU A 295 -17.06 -3.25 -2.10
C LEU A 295 -18.18 -3.33 -3.14
N THR A 296 -18.46 -4.51 -3.72
CA THR A 296 -19.63 -4.75 -4.58
C THR A 296 -20.70 -5.59 -3.87
N VAL A 297 -21.74 -4.92 -3.38
CA VAL A 297 -22.85 -5.57 -2.69
C VAL A 297 -23.70 -6.37 -3.67
N ALA A 298 -23.83 -7.68 -3.43
CA ALA A 298 -24.60 -8.61 -4.26
C ALA A 298 -26.07 -8.17 -4.48
N ARG A 299 -26.73 -7.69 -3.42
CA ARG A 299 -28.13 -7.25 -3.45
C ARG A 299 -28.25 -5.91 -2.74
N PRO A 300 -27.90 -4.81 -3.41
CA PRO A 300 -27.87 -3.51 -2.78
C PRO A 300 -29.30 -3.04 -2.52
N THR A 301 -29.69 -3.08 -1.26
CA THR A 301 -30.85 -2.35 -0.75
C THR A 301 -30.36 -1.10 -0.02
N GLN A 302 -31.13 0.00 -0.09
CA GLN A 302 -30.82 1.19 0.70
C GLN A 302 -30.62 0.80 2.18
N THR A 303 -29.57 1.33 2.82
CA THR A 303 -29.26 1.03 4.23
C THR A 303 -30.45 1.43 5.11
N GLU A 304 -31.01 0.46 5.85
CA GLU A 304 -32.14 0.68 6.74
C GLU A 304 -31.78 1.71 7.83
N GLY A 305 -32.56 2.79 7.93
CA GLY A 305 -32.34 3.84 8.93
C GLY A 305 -31.39 4.98 8.54
N SER A 306 -30.83 5.01 7.32
CA SER A 306 -30.11 6.20 6.85
C SER A 306 -31.07 7.38 6.71
N THR A 307 -30.75 8.50 7.36
CA THR A 307 -31.48 9.77 7.23
C THR A 307 -30.94 10.63 6.09
N ASN A 308 -29.82 10.23 5.49
CA ASN A 308 -29.27 10.82 4.29
C ASN A 308 -29.68 9.96 3.10
N ASP A 309 -30.72 10.38 2.39
CA ASP A 309 -31.23 9.67 1.20
C ASP A 309 -30.18 9.53 0.09
N ARG A 310 -29.04 10.22 0.20
CA ARG A 310 -27.98 10.33 -0.82
C ARG A 310 -26.63 9.75 -0.42
N GLN A 311 -26.38 9.49 0.87
CA GLN A 311 -25.15 8.84 1.34
C GLN A 311 -25.50 7.46 1.89
N THR A 312 -25.19 6.44 1.11
CA THR A 312 -25.42 5.04 1.46
C THR A 312 -24.08 4.34 1.60
N VAL A 313 -24.01 3.30 2.44
CA VAL A 313 -22.81 2.45 2.54
C VAL A 313 -22.38 1.91 1.17
N ILE A 314 -23.36 1.70 0.28
CA ILE A 314 -23.14 1.34 -1.11
C ILE A 314 -22.39 2.45 -1.86
N GLY A 315 -22.85 3.70 -1.78
CA GLY A 315 -22.18 4.83 -2.44
C GLY A 315 -20.76 5.06 -1.95
N ASP A 316 -20.51 4.94 -0.64
CA ASP A 316 -19.17 5.07 -0.06
C ASP A 316 -18.22 3.94 -0.53
N ASN A 317 -18.72 2.69 -0.58
CA ASN A 317 -17.94 1.55 -1.08
C ASN A 317 -17.59 1.69 -2.58
N LEU A 318 -18.56 2.11 -3.40
CA LEU A 318 -18.35 2.31 -4.84
C LEU A 318 -17.38 3.47 -5.10
N MET A 319 -17.49 4.55 -4.35
CA MET A 319 -16.53 5.67 -4.41
C MET A 319 -15.12 5.20 -4.05
N ALA A 320 -14.98 4.38 -3.00
CA ALA A 320 -13.69 3.82 -2.60
C ALA A 320 -13.08 2.91 -3.68
N LEU A 321 -13.88 2.02 -4.26
CA LEU A 321 -13.42 1.15 -5.34
C LEU A 321 -13.05 1.95 -6.60
N SER A 322 -13.86 2.94 -6.99
CA SER A 322 -13.55 3.84 -8.12
C SER A 322 -12.23 4.58 -7.92
N ASN A 323 -12.01 5.15 -6.73
CA ASN A 323 -10.77 5.83 -6.40
C ASN A 323 -9.56 4.87 -6.44
N LEU A 324 -9.73 3.65 -5.91
CA LEU A 324 -8.68 2.62 -5.98
C LEU A 324 -8.34 2.26 -7.42
N VAL A 325 -9.34 2.06 -8.29
CA VAL A 325 -9.14 1.77 -9.72
C VAL A 325 -8.37 2.89 -10.41
N ARG A 326 -8.66 4.15 -10.10
CA ARG A 326 -7.91 5.32 -10.62
C ARG A 326 -6.45 5.33 -10.18
N LEU A 327 -6.16 4.97 -8.92
CA LEU A 327 -4.80 4.92 -8.38
C LEU A 327 -3.99 3.73 -8.91
N THR A 328 -4.68 2.69 -9.40
CA THR A 328 -4.08 1.39 -9.72
C THR A 328 -4.28 1.00 -11.19
N GLY A 329 -5.38 0.32 -11.53
CA GLY A 329 -5.61 -0.25 -12.86
C GLY A 329 -5.62 0.76 -14.01
N LEU A 330 -6.11 1.98 -13.76
CA LEU A 330 -6.13 3.05 -14.76
C LEU A 330 -4.92 4.00 -14.67
N ASN A 331 -4.00 3.75 -13.74
CA ASN A 331 -2.78 4.53 -13.59
C ASN A 331 -1.66 3.87 -14.42
N PRO A 332 -1.20 4.48 -15.52
CA PRO A 332 -0.17 3.88 -16.37
C PRO A 332 1.19 3.73 -15.70
N ASP A 333 1.48 4.60 -14.72
CA ASP A 333 2.73 4.57 -13.97
C ASP A 333 2.70 3.47 -12.88
N ASN A 334 1.56 2.80 -12.69
CA ASN A 334 1.47 1.69 -11.77
C ASN A 334 2.05 0.41 -12.41
N PRO A 335 3.09 -0.21 -11.82
CA PRO A 335 3.72 -1.41 -12.39
C PRO A 335 2.78 -2.64 -12.42
N ARG A 336 1.64 -2.58 -11.72
CA ARG A 336 0.64 -3.65 -11.65
C ARG A 336 -0.69 -3.27 -12.32
N ALA A 337 -0.75 -2.17 -13.08
CA ALA A 337 -1.97 -1.69 -13.72
C ALA A 337 -2.70 -2.81 -14.51
N GLY A 338 -1.98 -3.52 -15.37
CA GLY A 338 -2.52 -4.64 -16.15
C GLY A 338 -3.10 -5.76 -15.27
N GLN A 339 -2.36 -6.21 -14.24
CA GLN A 339 -2.82 -7.26 -13.31
C GLN A 339 -4.09 -6.87 -12.56
N VAL A 340 -4.20 -5.59 -12.16
CA VAL A 340 -5.39 -5.08 -11.50
C VAL A 340 -6.59 -5.08 -12.47
N MET A 341 -6.38 -4.63 -13.71
CA MET A 341 -7.43 -4.64 -14.72
C MET A 341 -7.88 -6.05 -15.10
N ASP A 342 -6.94 -7.01 -15.15
CA ASP A 342 -7.24 -8.43 -15.38
C ASP A 342 -8.13 -8.99 -14.26
N LEU A 343 -7.81 -8.71 -12.99
CA LEU A 343 -8.63 -9.14 -11.84
C LEU A 343 -10.05 -8.57 -11.88
N ILE A 344 -10.19 -7.29 -12.23
CA ILE A 344 -11.50 -6.64 -12.39
C ILE A 344 -12.26 -7.30 -13.56
N GLY A 345 -11.56 -7.58 -14.67
CA GLY A 345 -12.11 -8.26 -15.84
C GLY A 345 -12.58 -9.68 -15.54
N ASP A 346 -11.79 -10.47 -14.80
CA ASP A 346 -12.13 -11.82 -14.36
C ASP A 346 -13.34 -11.83 -13.43
N PHE A 347 -13.37 -10.92 -12.45
CA PHE A 347 -14.50 -10.77 -11.55
C PHE A 347 -15.78 -10.39 -12.30
N ALA A 348 -15.71 -9.40 -13.20
CA ALA A 348 -16.83 -9.01 -14.04
C ALA A 348 -17.31 -10.17 -14.92
N SER A 349 -16.38 -10.85 -15.58
CA SER A 349 -16.63 -12.00 -16.45
C SER A 349 -17.33 -13.15 -15.72
N ALA A 350 -16.86 -13.50 -14.53
CA ALA A 350 -17.45 -14.55 -13.71
C ALA A 350 -18.89 -14.22 -13.32
N ASN A 351 -19.14 -12.99 -12.87
CA ASN A 351 -20.48 -12.55 -12.50
C ASN A 351 -21.41 -12.47 -13.73
N ILE A 352 -20.92 -12.03 -14.91
CA ILE A 352 -21.69 -12.03 -16.18
C ILE A 352 -22.15 -13.44 -16.52
N ARG A 353 -21.28 -14.44 -16.41
CA ARG A 353 -21.64 -15.83 -16.70
C ARG A 353 -22.74 -16.32 -15.76
N VAL A 354 -22.62 -16.06 -14.45
CA VAL A 354 -23.62 -16.43 -13.44
C VAL A 354 -24.95 -15.72 -13.70
N GLY A 355 -24.92 -14.40 -13.92
CA GLY A 355 -26.10 -13.58 -14.20
C GLY A 355 -26.86 -13.97 -15.48
N ASN A 356 -26.16 -14.63 -16.42
CA ASN A 356 -26.72 -15.14 -17.68
C ASN A 356 -27.26 -16.57 -17.64
N MET A 357 -27.11 -17.27 -16.52
CA MET A 357 -27.64 -18.62 -16.40
C MET A 357 -29.17 -18.60 -16.45
N THR A 358 -29.76 -19.67 -17.01
CA THR A 358 -31.21 -19.78 -17.15
C THR A 358 -31.85 -20.02 -15.79
N GLU A 359 -32.97 -19.38 -15.47
CA GLU A 359 -33.74 -19.71 -14.26
C GLU A 359 -34.04 -21.22 -14.22
N GLY A 360 -33.62 -21.89 -13.15
CA GLY A 360 -33.72 -23.35 -13.01
C GLY A 360 -32.45 -24.14 -13.36
N SER A 361 -31.33 -23.47 -13.59
CA SER A 361 -29.99 -24.09 -13.51
C SER A 361 -29.39 -23.95 -12.12
N ASP A 362 -28.53 -24.89 -11.75
CA ASP A 362 -27.66 -24.82 -10.57
C ASP A 362 -26.58 -23.75 -10.83
N ALA A 363 -26.86 -22.52 -10.40
CA ALA A 363 -26.07 -21.33 -10.67
C ALA A 363 -25.02 -21.06 -9.58
N ASN A 364 -25.25 -21.55 -8.37
CA ASN A 364 -24.27 -21.49 -7.28
C ASN A 364 -23.32 -22.72 -7.27
N ASN A 365 -23.60 -23.71 -8.11
CA ASN A 365 -22.84 -24.94 -8.28
C ASN A 365 -22.78 -25.79 -7.00
N ASP A 366 -23.88 -25.85 -6.24
CA ASP A 366 -24.02 -26.65 -5.02
C ASP A 366 -24.64 -28.05 -5.28
N GLY A 367 -25.03 -28.33 -6.52
CA GLY A 367 -25.65 -29.59 -6.96
C GLY A 367 -27.16 -29.66 -6.75
N VAL A 368 -27.80 -28.58 -6.30
CA VAL A 368 -29.23 -28.50 -6.00
C VAL A 368 -29.82 -27.29 -6.71
N VAL A 369 -30.87 -27.50 -7.51
CA VAL A 369 -31.62 -26.38 -8.10
C VAL A 369 -32.66 -25.88 -7.10
N ASP A 370 -32.42 -24.73 -6.48
CA ASP A 370 -33.31 -24.11 -5.49
C ASP A 370 -33.36 -22.57 -5.55
N SER A 371 -33.89 -21.92 -4.51
CA SER A 371 -33.98 -20.46 -4.45
C SER A 371 -32.61 -19.77 -4.41
N ALA A 372 -31.58 -20.42 -3.84
CA ALA A 372 -30.22 -19.91 -3.74
C ALA A 372 -29.58 -19.68 -5.12
N ASP A 373 -29.98 -20.43 -6.14
CA ASP A 373 -29.54 -20.21 -7.53
C ASP A 373 -30.08 -18.91 -8.09
N LEU A 374 -31.36 -18.65 -7.88
CA LEU A 374 -31.97 -17.38 -8.28
C LEU A 374 -31.29 -16.24 -7.53
N GLU A 375 -30.92 -16.45 -6.26
CA GLU A 375 -30.15 -15.46 -5.50
C GLU A 375 -28.76 -15.21 -6.07
N ALA A 376 -28.07 -16.25 -6.52
CA ALA A 376 -26.76 -16.15 -7.16
C ALA A 376 -26.84 -15.43 -8.51
N ILE A 377 -27.85 -15.71 -9.32
CA ILE A 377 -28.11 -15.03 -10.60
C ILE A 377 -28.36 -13.53 -10.36
N ASP A 378 -29.21 -13.18 -9.41
CA ASP A 378 -29.50 -11.78 -9.07
C ASP A 378 -28.26 -11.08 -8.50
N ALA A 379 -27.48 -11.77 -7.65
CA ALA A 379 -26.23 -11.27 -7.09
C ALA A 379 -25.18 -10.96 -8.16
N GLY A 380 -25.04 -11.84 -9.15
CA GLY A 380 -24.16 -11.62 -10.30
C GLY A 380 -24.55 -10.35 -11.05
N ASN A 381 -25.84 -10.20 -11.37
CA ASN A 381 -26.36 -9.02 -12.06
C ASN A 381 -26.12 -7.70 -11.30
N GLY A 382 -26.34 -7.70 -9.97
CA GLY A 382 -26.08 -6.52 -9.12
C GLY A 382 -24.61 -6.10 -9.11
N ARG A 383 -23.69 -7.06 -8.94
CA ARG A 383 -22.24 -6.78 -8.90
C ARG A 383 -21.71 -6.24 -10.22
N ILE A 384 -22.21 -6.78 -11.33
CA ILE A 384 -21.86 -6.31 -12.67
C ILE A 384 -22.25 -4.85 -12.86
N ALA A 385 -23.47 -4.47 -12.46
CA ALA A 385 -23.93 -3.08 -12.52
C ALA A 385 -23.05 -2.15 -11.67
N MET A 386 -22.63 -2.60 -10.48
CA MET A 386 -21.73 -1.86 -9.60
C MET A 386 -20.35 -1.63 -10.23
N ILE A 387 -19.75 -2.67 -10.83
CA ILE A 387 -18.47 -2.54 -11.57
C ILE A 387 -18.62 -1.56 -12.73
N GLY A 388 -19.73 -1.61 -13.47
CA GLY A 388 -20.03 -0.65 -14.52
C GLY A 388 -20.04 0.80 -14.02
N ALA A 389 -20.73 1.08 -12.90
CA ALA A 389 -20.76 2.40 -12.28
C ALA A 389 -19.39 2.86 -11.77
N VAL A 390 -18.61 1.96 -11.18
CA VAL A 390 -17.24 2.20 -10.70
C VAL A 390 -16.30 2.58 -11.84
N MET A 391 -16.30 1.80 -12.93
CA MET A 391 -15.45 2.06 -14.08
C MET A 391 -15.83 3.36 -14.78
N GLN A 392 -17.13 3.65 -14.89
CA GLN A 392 -17.59 4.92 -15.42
C GLN A 392 -17.06 6.10 -14.60
N ASP A 393 -17.21 6.04 -13.27
CA ASP A 393 -16.77 7.10 -12.38
C ASP A 393 -15.24 7.27 -12.40
N ALA A 394 -14.51 6.15 -12.40
CA ALA A 394 -13.05 6.12 -12.44
C ALA A 394 -12.51 6.75 -13.73
N VAL A 395 -13.04 6.36 -14.89
CA VAL A 395 -12.67 6.91 -16.20
C VAL A 395 -13.06 8.39 -16.29
N SER A 396 -14.28 8.77 -15.90
CA SER A 396 -14.72 10.17 -15.94
C SER A 396 -13.82 11.09 -15.11
N SER A 397 -13.41 10.62 -13.93
CA SER A 397 -12.56 11.37 -13.00
C SER A 397 -11.05 11.31 -13.32
N GLY A 398 -10.60 10.33 -14.12
CA GLY A 398 -9.19 10.11 -14.52
C GLY A 398 -8.89 10.27 -16.02
N TYR A 399 -9.86 10.72 -16.82
CA TYR A 399 -9.79 10.70 -18.29
C TYR A 399 -8.60 11.46 -18.89
N VAL A 400 -8.15 12.52 -18.22
CA VAL A 400 -7.01 13.33 -18.69
C VAL A 400 -5.73 12.48 -18.74
N ASP A 401 -5.52 11.61 -17.76
CA ASP A 401 -4.37 10.72 -17.66
C ASP A 401 -4.52 9.56 -18.67
N LEU A 402 -5.73 8.98 -18.79
CA LEU A 402 -6.03 7.92 -19.75
C LEU A 402 -5.76 8.34 -21.21
N ARG A 403 -6.05 9.59 -21.59
CA ARG A 403 -5.80 10.07 -22.96
C ARG A 403 -4.31 10.18 -23.28
N ALA A 404 -3.48 10.48 -22.28
CA ALA A 404 -2.08 10.80 -22.48
C ALA A 404 -1.19 9.55 -22.61
N ASP A 405 -1.66 8.37 -22.18
CA ASP A 405 -0.83 7.18 -22.04
C ASP A 405 -1.36 5.94 -22.79
N VAL A 406 -0.50 5.26 -23.55
CA VAL A 406 -0.85 4.04 -24.33
C VAL A 406 -1.18 2.84 -23.43
N ALA A 407 -0.39 2.58 -22.39
CA ALA A 407 -0.53 1.40 -21.56
C ALA A 407 -1.83 1.42 -20.73
N ALA A 408 -2.21 2.57 -20.18
CA ALA A 408 -3.51 2.69 -19.48
C ALA A 408 -4.70 2.48 -20.43
N ARG A 409 -4.57 2.89 -21.70
CA ARG A 409 -5.61 2.67 -22.73
C ARG A 409 -5.72 1.21 -23.11
N ASP A 410 -4.60 0.53 -23.31
CA ASP A 410 -4.59 -0.89 -23.66
C ASP A 410 -5.14 -1.74 -22.52
N ALA A 411 -4.79 -1.44 -21.27
CA ALA A 411 -5.33 -2.12 -20.10
C ALA A 411 -6.85 -1.90 -19.94
N PHE A 412 -7.32 -0.65 -20.12
CA PHE A 412 -8.75 -0.36 -20.14
C PHE A 412 -9.48 -1.08 -21.28
N MET A 413 -8.88 -1.15 -22.47
CA MET A 413 -9.44 -1.86 -23.62
C MET A 413 -9.46 -3.37 -23.39
N GLY A 414 -8.43 -3.94 -22.77
CA GLY A 414 -8.41 -5.34 -22.34
C GLY A 414 -9.63 -5.69 -21.47
N PHE A 415 -9.88 -4.88 -20.44
CA PHE A 415 -11.07 -5.02 -19.59
C PHE A 415 -12.38 -4.94 -20.38
N VAL A 416 -12.51 -3.96 -21.28
CA VAL A 416 -13.68 -3.84 -22.16
C VAL A 416 -13.87 -5.13 -22.95
N LEU A 417 -12.82 -5.62 -23.61
CA LEU A 417 -12.90 -6.82 -24.44
C LEU A 417 -13.28 -8.06 -23.62
N ASP A 418 -12.70 -8.25 -22.44
CA ASP A 418 -13.07 -9.35 -21.53
C ASP A 418 -14.54 -9.31 -21.15
N THR A 419 -15.04 -8.12 -20.86
CA THR A 419 -16.43 -7.90 -20.47
C THR A 419 -17.40 -8.17 -21.63
N VAL A 420 -17.09 -7.64 -22.82
CA VAL A 420 -17.88 -7.79 -24.05
C VAL A 420 -18.02 -9.27 -24.46
N ILE A 421 -16.93 -10.03 -24.34
CA ILE A 421 -16.85 -11.42 -24.82
C ILE A 421 -17.40 -12.42 -23.81
N SER A 422 -17.35 -12.12 -22.51
CA SER A 422 -17.95 -12.96 -21.47
C SER A 422 -19.48 -13.06 -21.56
N ALA A 423 -20.11 -12.19 -22.34
CA ALA A 423 -21.48 -12.31 -22.85
C ALA A 423 -21.80 -13.61 -23.59
N ILE A 424 -20.78 -14.19 -24.23
CA ILE A 424 -20.95 -15.31 -25.16
C ILE A 424 -21.09 -16.59 -24.33
N PRO A 425 -22.19 -17.36 -24.49
CA PRO A 425 -22.42 -18.56 -23.69
C PRO A 425 -21.26 -19.57 -23.75
N VAL A 426 -20.97 -20.22 -22.62
CA VAL A 426 -19.97 -21.30 -22.54
C VAL A 426 -20.40 -22.44 -23.48
N GLY A 427 -19.62 -22.67 -24.55
CA GLY A 427 -19.94 -23.62 -25.63
C GLY A 427 -20.46 -23.01 -26.93
N GLY A 428 -20.63 -21.68 -27.00
CA GLY A 428 -20.89 -20.94 -28.24
C GLY A 428 -19.67 -20.88 -29.17
N SER A 429 -19.86 -20.63 -30.47
CA SER A 429 -18.74 -20.47 -31.39
C SER A 429 -18.06 -19.11 -31.23
N LEU A 430 -16.93 -19.08 -30.53
CA LEU A 430 -16.01 -17.93 -30.49
C LEU A 430 -15.15 -17.88 -31.78
N ALA A 431 -15.84 -17.76 -32.93
CA ALA A 431 -15.18 -17.57 -34.22
C ALA A 431 -14.82 -16.09 -34.41
N ALA A 432 -13.80 -15.81 -35.23
CA ALA A 432 -13.31 -14.46 -35.51
C ALA A 432 -14.43 -13.47 -35.86
N ASP A 433 -15.37 -13.86 -36.74
CA ASP A 433 -16.51 -13.02 -37.12
C ASP A 433 -17.41 -12.67 -35.92
N VAL A 434 -17.74 -13.65 -35.08
CA VAL A 434 -18.60 -13.47 -33.90
C VAL A 434 -17.94 -12.53 -32.88
N ILE A 435 -16.64 -12.68 -32.67
CA ILE A 435 -15.84 -11.81 -31.80
C ILE A 435 -15.82 -10.39 -32.37
N SER A 436 -15.51 -10.23 -33.66
CA SER A 436 -15.44 -8.92 -34.32
C SER A 436 -16.78 -8.18 -34.34
N ASP A 437 -17.89 -8.89 -34.57
CA ASP A 437 -19.25 -8.33 -34.53
C ASP A 437 -19.61 -7.84 -33.13
N ARG A 438 -19.19 -8.61 -32.12
CA ARG A 438 -19.44 -8.26 -30.72
C ARG A 438 -18.62 -7.04 -30.31
N VAL A 439 -17.34 -6.96 -30.69
CA VAL A 439 -16.47 -5.80 -30.43
C VAL A 439 -17.01 -4.55 -31.12
N LYS A 440 -17.42 -4.66 -32.40
CA LYS A 440 -18.04 -3.55 -33.12
C LYS A 440 -19.34 -3.08 -32.45
N GLY A 441 -20.18 -4.02 -32.01
CA GLY A 441 -21.43 -3.69 -31.32
C GLY A 441 -21.21 -3.01 -29.97
N ALA A 442 -20.08 -3.29 -29.31
CA ALA A 442 -19.70 -2.67 -28.05
C ALA A 442 -19.08 -1.27 -28.25
N LEU A 443 -18.11 -1.15 -29.17
CA LEU A 443 -17.35 0.08 -29.38
C LEU A 443 -18.06 1.03 -30.37
N ASP A 444 -18.75 2.04 -29.85
CA ASP A 444 -19.36 3.07 -30.69
C ASP A 444 -18.28 3.84 -31.50
N GLY A 445 -18.55 4.09 -32.77
CA GLY A 445 -17.61 4.70 -33.72
C GLY A 445 -16.66 3.73 -34.44
N VAL A 446 -16.69 2.43 -34.16
CA VAL A 446 -15.94 1.41 -34.92
C VAL A 446 -16.59 1.15 -36.28
N SER A 447 -15.89 1.50 -37.36
CA SER A 447 -16.39 1.29 -38.73
C SER A 447 -16.41 -0.18 -39.15
N ASP A 448 -17.20 -0.52 -40.17
CA ASP A 448 -17.19 -1.85 -40.79
C ASP A 448 -15.79 -2.28 -41.23
N ALA A 449 -14.97 -1.33 -41.70
CA ALA A 449 -13.59 -1.60 -42.11
C ALA A 449 -12.70 -2.03 -40.94
N VAL A 450 -12.87 -1.43 -39.77
CA VAL A 450 -12.13 -1.80 -38.55
C VAL A 450 -12.62 -3.15 -38.03
N ARG A 451 -13.94 -3.41 -38.07
CA ARG A 451 -14.51 -4.72 -37.74
C ARG A 451 -13.94 -5.83 -38.64
N ASP A 452 -13.85 -5.59 -39.94
CA ASP A 452 -13.29 -6.55 -40.88
C ASP A 452 -11.78 -6.75 -40.65
N GLN A 453 -11.05 -5.68 -40.29
CA GLN A 453 -9.63 -5.77 -39.90
C GLN A 453 -9.44 -6.60 -38.62
N ILE A 454 -10.30 -6.43 -37.61
CA ILE A 454 -10.30 -7.26 -36.40
C ILE A 454 -10.56 -8.72 -36.78
N ALA A 455 -11.57 -8.99 -37.61
CA ALA A 455 -11.88 -10.35 -38.06
C ALA A 455 -10.71 -11.00 -38.80
N GLU A 456 -10.04 -10.24 -39.67
CA GLU A 456 -8.84 -10.69 -40.40
C GLU A 456 -7.68 -11.01 -39.43
N SER A 457 -7.37 -10.10 -38.51
CA SER A 457 -6.34 -10.29 -37.48
C SER A 457 -6.61 -11.54 -36.64
N LEU A 458 -7.85 -11.73 -36.18
CA LEU A 458 -8.25 -12.91 -35.40
C LEU A 458 -8.22 -14.21 -36.24
N SER A 459 -8.56 -14.14 -37.52
CA SER A 459 -8.52 -15.32 -38.41
C SER A 459 -7.10 -15.87 -38.64
N SER A 460 -6.08 -15.03 -38.42
CA SER A 460 -4.67 -15.43 -38.48
C SER A 460 -4.21 -16.23 -37.24
N ILE A 461 -4.98 -16.19 -36.16
CA ILE A 461 -4.73 -16.93 -34.92
C ILE A 461 -5.45 -18.28 -35.01
N PRO A 462 -4.79 -19.42 -34.71
CA PRO A 462 -5.45 -20.71 -34.61
C PRO A 462 -6.67 -20.64 -33.68
N LYS A 463 -7.79 -21.21 -34.09
CA LYS A 463 -9.07 -21.11 -33.36
C LYS A 463 -8.95 -21.55 -31.88
N ASP A 464 -8.15 -22.58 -31.61
CA ASP A 464 -7.93 -23.10 -30.25
C ASP A 464 -7.06 -22.18 -29.38
N LEU A 465 -6.44 -21.16 -29.97
CA LEU A 465 -5.66 -20.11 -29.28
C LEU A 465 -6.41 -18.79 -29.19
N LEU A 466 -7.62 -18.68 -29.75
CA LEU A 466 -8.44 -17.46 -29.57
C LEU A 466 -8.94 -17.35 -28.14
N THR A 467 -9.17 -18.48 -27.47
CA THR A 467 -9.79 -18.52 -26.15
C THR A 467 -9.08 -19.45 -25.18
N ASN A 468 -9.06 -19.09 -23.90
CA ASN A 468 -8.54 -19.94 -22.82
C ASN A 468 -9.56 -21.04 -22.42
N ALA A 469 -9.18 -21.89 -21.46
CA ALA A 469 -10.03 -23.00 -20.99
C ALA A 469 -11.35 -22.53 -20.34
N GLN A 470 -11.41 -21.27 -19.93
CA GLN A 470 -12.55 -20.61 -19.31
C GLN A 470 -13.46 -19.91 -20.35
N GLY A 471 -13.10 -19.98 -21.64
CA GLY A 471 -13.85 -19.32 -22.72
C GLY A 471 -13.73 -17.79 -22.70
N GLN A 472 -12.60 -17.26 -22.22
CA GLN A 472 -12.20 -15.86 -22.33
C GLN A 472 -11.20 -15.71 -23.48
N LEU A 473 -11.01 -14.50 -24.00
CA LEU A 473 -9.97 -14.25 -25.01
C LEU A 473 -8.57 -14.49 -24.42
N THR A 474 -7.66 -15.04 -25.22
CA THR A 474 -6.24 -15.09 -24.87
C THR A 474 -5.58 -13.72 -25.04
N ASP A 475 -4.44 -13.49 -24.37
CA ASP A 475 -3.66 -12.25 -24.52
C ASP A 475 -3.28 -11.98 -25.98
N GLN A 476 -3.00 -13.04 -26.74
CA GLN A 476 -2.70 -12.96 -28.17
C GLN A 476 -3.91 -12.44 -28.97
N ALA A 477 -5.12 -12.92 -28.66
CA ALA A 477 -6.34 -12.47 -29.30
C ALA A 477 -6.70 -11.03 -28.90
N LYS A 478 -6.50 -10.66 -27.63
CA LYS A 478 -6.69 -9.28 -27.16
C LYS A 478 -5.75 -8.31 -27.87
N ALA A 479 -4.46 -8.63 -27.94
CA ALA A 479 -3.46 -7.83 -28.64
C ALA A 479 -3.83 -7.65 -30.12
N ALA A 480 -4.24 -8.71 -30.80
CA ALA A 480 -4.65 -8.64 -32.21
C ALA A 480 -5.88 -7.75 -32.47
N ILE A 481 -6.80 -7.63 -31.49
CA ILE A 481 -7.93 -6.69 -31.56
C ILE A 481 -7.44 -5.28 -31.31
N ILE A 482 -6.64 -5.05 -30.26
CA ILE A 482 -6.12 -3.74 -29.88
C ILE A 482 -5.29 -3.14 -31.02
N ASP A 483 -4.39 -3.92 -31.62
CA ASP A 483 -3.55 -3.52 -32.76
C ASP A 483 -4.37 -3.15 -34.02
N ALA A 484 -5.61 -3.64 -34.13
CA ALA A 484 -6.50 -3.34 -35.24
C ALA A 484 -7.35 -2.08 -35.00
N LEU A 485 -7.36 -1.52 -33.79
CA LEU A 485 -8.13 -0.31 -33.48
C LEU A 485 -7.45 0.96 -34.04
N PRO A 486 -8.23 2.00 -34.41
CA PRO A 486 -7.69 3.24 -34.95
C PRO A 486 -6.79 4.01 -33.97
N GLU A 487 -5.61 4.45 -34.41
CA GLU A 487 -4.69 5.28 -33.62
C GLU A 487 -5.19 6.72 -33.37
N ASP A 488 -6.36 7.11 -33.88
CA ASP A 488 -6.96 8.42 -33.58
C ASP A 488 -7.73 8.44 -32.26
N TYR A 489 -7.98 7.25 -31.69
CA TYR A 489 -8.61 7.02 -30.39
C TYR A 489 -9.98 7.69 -30.22
N GLN A 490 -10.69 8.02 -31.31
CA GLN A 490 -12.02 8.64 -31.23
C GLN A 490 -13.04 7.73 -30.53
N TYR A 491 -12.84 6.41 -30.61
CA TYR A 491 -13.65 5.45 -29.88
C TYR A 491 -13.51 5.61 -28.35
N LEU A 492 -12.35 6.02 -27.81
CA LEU A 492 -12.18 6.32 -26.37
C LEU A 492 -12.88 7.62 -25.96
N GLU A 493 -12.89 8.64 -26.83
CA GLU A 493 -13.69 9.86 -26.61
C GLU A 493 -15.19 9.54 -26.63
N SER A 494 -15.63 8.65 -27.52
CA SER A 494 -17.00 8.13 -27.49
C SER A 494 -17.28 7.34 -26.21
N ILE A 495 -16.39 6.46 -25.76
CA ILE A 495 -16.53 5.73 -24.49
C ILE A 495 -16.64 6.69 -23.30
N LYS A 496 -16.01 7.86 -23.33
CA LYS A 496 -16.19 8.88 -22.28
C LYS A 496 -17.57 9.54 -22.38
N ASP A 497 -17.89 10.10 -23.54
CA ASP A 497 -19.08 10.94 -23.75
C ASP A 497 -20.38 10.11 -23.74
N THR A 498 -20.26 8.84 -24.11
CA THR A 498 -21.32 7.82 -24.06
C THR A 498 -21.07 6.76 -23.00
N SER A 499 -20.16 6.96 -22.03
CA SER A 499 -19.80 5.98 -20.98
C SER A 499 -20.99 5.29 -20.33
N ASN A 500 -22.06 6.07 -20.10
CA ASN A 500 -23.39 5.55 -19.76
C ASN A 500 -23.80 4.46 -20.76
N THR A 501 -24.14 4.80 -21.99
CA THR A 501 -24.57 3.86 -23.04
C THR A 501 -23.54 2.79 -23.38
N PHE A 502 -22.24 3.08 -23.39
CA PHE A 502 -21.19 2.14 -23.77
C PHE A 502 -21.00 1.02 -22.75
N ILE A 503 -20.86 1.36 -21.46
CA ILE A 503 -20.76 0.38 -20.38
C ILE A 503 -22.11 -0.33 -20.23
N LEU A 504 -23.23 0.39 -20.37
CA LEU A 504 -24.56 -0.24 -20.41
C LEU A 504 -24.67 -1.24 -21.58
N ASP A 505 -24.40 -0.88 -22.83
CA ASP A 505 -24.55 -1.80 -23.98
C ASP A 505 -23.53 -2.95 -23.98
N THR A 506 -22.31 -2.70 -23.50
CA THR A 506 -21.22 -3.69 -23.40
C THR A 506 -21.46 -4.71 -22.30
N ILE A 507 -21.82 -4.23 -21.11
CA ILE A 507 -22.03 -5.06 -19.92
C ILE A 507 -23.46 -5.64 -19.89
N LEU A 508 -24.45 -4.91 -20.41
CA LEU A 508 -25.88 -5.26 -20.34
C LEU A 508 -26.43 -5.86 -21.63
N GLY A 509 -25.91 -5.47 -22.79
CA GLY A 509 -26.14 -6.22 -24.03
C GLY A 509 -25.46 -7.59 -24.01
N ALA A 510 -24.67 -7.88 -22.97
CA ALA A 510 -24.14 -9.19 -22.63
C ALA A 510 -25.08 -10.01 -21.75
N SER A 511 -26.03 -9.38 -21.04
CA SER A 511 -26.93 -10.01 -20.09
C SER A 511 -28.31 -10.27 -20.70
N SER A 512 -28.93 -11.41 -20.41
CA SER A 512 -30.31 -11.71 -20.84
C SER A 512 -31.40 -10.85 -20.16
N ARG A 513 -31.04 -10.00 -19.18
CA ARG A 513 -31.94 -9.17 -18.35
C ARG A 513 -31.67 -7.64 -18.42
N ASP A 514 -31.21 -7.17 -19.58
CA ASP A 514 -30.83 -5.79 -19.94
C ASP A 514 -31.61 -4.64 -19.23
N TYR A 515 -32.95 -4.70 -19.19
CA TYR A 515 -33.79 -3.62 -18.64
C TYR A 515 -33.64 -3.38 -17.12
N GLN A 516 -33.54 -4.46 -16.32
CA GLN A 516 -33.49 -4.33 -14.85
C GLN A 516 -32.13 -3.84 -14.36
N ILE A 517 -31.08 -4.19 -15.07
CA ILE A 517 -29.70 -3.84 -14.70
C ILE A 517 -29.39 -2.38 -15.10
N THR A 518 -29.96 -1.89 -16.22
CA THR A 518 -29.83 -0.50 -16.66
C THR A 518 -30.35 0.50 -15.61
N GLU A 519 -31.50 0.20 -15.00
CA GLU A 519 -32.08 1.04 -13.94
C GLU A 519 -31.15 1.09 -12.71
N SER A 520 -30.63 -0.08 -12.30
CA SER A 520 -29.73 -0.20 -11.15
C SER A 520 -28.38 0.51 -11.30
N VAL A 521 -27.77 0.53 -12.49
CA VAL A 521 -26.52 1.28 -12.72
C VAL A 521 -26.72 2.78 -12.50
N GLY A 522 -27.81 3.34 -13.04
CA GLY A 522 -28.17 4.74 -12.82
C GLY A 522 -28.41 5.06 -11.34
N GLU A 523 -29.05 4.15 -10.62
CA GLU A 523 -29.25 4.26 -9.16
C GLU A 523 -27.92 4.25 -8.39
N TYR A 524 -27.00 3.34 -8.71
CA TYR A 524 -25.70 3.26 -8.03
C TYR A 524 -24.82 4.48 -8.28
N ARG A 525 -24.85 5.03 -9.49
CA ARG A 525 -24.18 6.29 -9.78
C ARG A 525 -24.77 7.43 -8.94
N ASN A 526 -26.09 7.49 -8.80
CA ASN A 526 -26.73 8.48 -7.93
C ASN A 526 -26.27 8.31 -6.46
N TYR A 527 -26.00 7.08 -6.01
CA TYR A 527 -25.40 6.84 -4.68
C TYR A 527 -23.96 7.36 -4.58
N ILE A 528 -23.13 7.19 -5.63
CA ILE A 528 -21.76 7.74 -5.67
C ILE A 528 -21.81 9.28 -5.63
N ASP A 529 -22.62 9.91 -6.49
CA ASP A 529 -22.76 11.36 -6.58
C ASP A 529 -23.28 11.95 -5.25
N GLY A 530 -24.26 11.28 -4.65
CA GLY A 530 -24.79 11.62 -3.35
C GLY A 530 -23.77 11.51 -2.20
N SER A 531 -22.88 10.51 -2.24
CA SER A 531 -21.80 10.33 -1.26
C SER A 531 -20.73 11.42 -1.36
N ARG A 532 -20.58 12.04 -2.53
CA ARG A 532 -19.72 13.23 -2.74
C ARG A 532 -20.37 14.54 -2.30
N GLY A 533 -21.64 14.52 -1.89
CA GLY A 533 -22.41 15.72 -1.58
C GLY A 533 -22.74 16.58 -2.80
N ARG A 534 -22.81 15.97 -4.01
CA ARG A 534 -23.13 16.67 -5.26
C ARG A 534 -24.63 16.61 -5.61
#